data_AF-A0A350P1H2-F1
#
_entry.id   AF-A0A350P1H2-F1
#
_cell.length_a   1.000
_cell.length_b   1.000
_cell.length_c   1.000
_cell.angle_alpha   90.00
_cell.angle_beta   90.00
_cell.angle_gamma   90.00
#
_symmetry.space_group_name_H-M   'P 1'
#
loop_
_entity.id
_entity.type
_entity.pdbx_description
1 polymer ?
#
loop_
_entity_poly.entity_id
_entity_poly.type
_entity_poly.pdbx_seq_one_letter_code
_entity_poly.pdbx_strand_id
1 'polypeptide(L)'
;MEGLYSFLILIDSFLGSADWFPYALLGVGLFFTIYLKFPQIRFFKHAWQVVTGKFDKESDPGDTTHFRALTTALSGTVGTGNISGVAFAIFLGGPAALFWMWVTAFLGMTTKFVEVTLSHKYRVKTEDGTMAGGPMYYMDRRLNMKWLAVAFAIATVVSSFGTGNLPQSNGIAQSIEATFGFEPWMVGSVLGILLALVILGGIQ
;
A
#
# COMPACT_ATOMS: atom_id res chain seq x y z
N MET A 1 9.06 28.69 8.27
CA MET A 1 7.94 27.94 7.68
C MET A 1 7.99 27.98 6.16
N GLU A 2 8.13 29.16 5.52
CA GLU A 2 8.24 29.25 4.05
C GLU A 2 9.43 28.50 3.46
N GLY A 3 10.62 28.58 4.05
CA GLY A 3 11.80 27.86 3.53
C GLY A 3 11.64 26.33 3.52
N LEU A 4 10.98 25.76 4.53
CA LEU A 4 10.68 24.32 4.56
C LEU A 4 9.61 23.96 3.51
N TYR A 5 8.58 24.79 3.39
CA TYR A 5 7.53 24.61 2.39
C TYR A 5 8.09 24.63 0.96
N SER A 6 8.93 25.62 0.63
CA SER A 6 9.59 25.71 -0.67
C SER A 6 10.53 24.53 -0.93
N PHE A 7 11.23 24.04 0.10
CA PHE A 7 12.07 22.85 -0.02
C PHE A 7 11.25 21.58 -0.29
N LEU A 8 10.10 21.41 0.37
CA LEU A 8 9.21 20.27 0.13
C LEU A 8 8.61 20.31 -1.28
N ILE A 9 8.19 21.48 -1.77
CA ILE A 9 7.71 21.64 -3.16
C ILE A 9 8.82 21.30 -4.16
N LEU A 10 10.05 21.72 -3.88
CA LEU A 10 11.18 21.39 -4.75
C LEU A 10 11.35 19.86 -4.83
N ILE A 11 11.33 19.15 -3.71
CA ILE A 11 11.39 17.68 -3.71
C ILE A 11 10.21 17.07 -4.47
N ASP A 12 8.99 17.55 -4.23
CA ASP A 12 7.78 17.06 -4.90
C ASP A 12 7.85 17.22 -6.42
N SER A 13 8.40 18.35 -6.90
CA SER A 13 8.59 18.62 -8.33
C SER A 13 9.51 17.64 -9.04
N PHE A 14 10.43 17.01 -8.30
CA PHE A 14 11.31 15.95 -8.84
C PHE A 14 10.76 14.54 -8.62
N LEU A 15 9.80 14.37 -7.70
CA LEU A 15 9.26 13.08 -7.29
C LEU A 15 7.77 12.96 -7.60
N GLY A 16 6.90 13.42 -6.69
CA GLY A 16 5.47 13.13 -6.69
C GLY A 16 4.70 13.83 -7.80
N SER A 17 4.97 15.10 -8.04
CA SER A 17 4.33 15.88 -9.11
C SER A 17 5.08 15.82 -10.44
N ALA A 18 6.14 15.01 -10.52
CA ALA A 18 6.97 14.94 -11.71
C ALA A 18 6.29 14.07 -12.79
N ASP A 19 6.13 14.61 -13.99
CA ASP A 19 5.45 13.93 -15.10
C ASP A 19 6.06 12.57 -15.43
N TRP A 20 7.37 12.40 -15.23
CA TRP A 20 8.07 11.15 -15.54
C TRP A 20 7.72 10.00 -14.60
N PHE A 21 7.29 10.29 -13.36
CA PHE A 21 7.17 9.29 -12.31
C PHE A 21 6.08 8.23 -12.59
N PRO A 22 4.85 8.60 -13.01
CA PRO A 22 3.85 7.63 -13.45
C PRO A 22 4.33 6.75 -14.62
N TYR A 23 5.02 7.34 -15.60
CA TYR A 23 5.55 6.57 -16.74
C TYR A 23 6.63 5.59 -16.32
N ALA A 24 7.49 5.94 -15.37
CA ALA A 24 8.49 5.02 -14.82
C ALA A 24 7.82 3.85 -14.08
N LEU A 25 6.80 4.11 -13.26
CA LEU A 25 6.04 3.06 -12.56
C LEU A 25 5.34 2.10 -13.52
N LEU A 26 4.64 2.65 -14.52
CA LEU A 26 3.98 1.84 -15.55
C LEU A 26 5.00 1.08 -16.41
N GLY A 27 6.13 1.72 -16.74
CA GLY A 27 7.22 1.10 -17.48
C GLY A 27 7.84 -0.09 -16.75
N VAL A 28 8.08 0.03 -15.44
CA VAL A 28 8.56 -1.09 -14.59
C VAL A 28 7.53 -2.21 -14.52
N GLY A 29 6.24 -1.88 -14.36
CA GLY A 29 5.17 -2.89 -14.37
C GLY A 29 5.02 -3.61 -15.70
N LEU A 30 5.16 -2.89 -16.81
CA LEU A 30 5.19 -3.45 -18.16
C LEU A 30 6.41 -4.34 -18.37
N PHE A 31 7.59 -3.88 -17.97
CA PHE A 31 8.83 -4.65 -18.03
C PHE A 31 8.68 -5.99 -17.30
N PHE A 32 8.25 -5.98 -16.03
CA PHE A 32 8.08 -7.23 -15.29
C PHE A 32 6.96 -8.09 -15.87
N THR A 33 5.88 -7.50 -16.37
CA THR A 33 4.80 -8.23 -17.02
C THR A 33 5.30 -9.03 -18.22
N ILE A 34 6.11 -8.41 -19.08
CA ILE A 34 6.67 -9.10 -20.25
C ILE A 34 7.75 -10.10 -19.83
N TYR A 35 8.68 -9.69 -18.97
CA TYR A 35 9.80 -10.53 -18.49
C TYR A 35 9.33 -11.81 -17.81
N LEU A 36 8.29 -11.71 -16.98
CA LEU A 36 7.69 -12.85 -16.27
C LEU A 36 6.60 -13.57 -17.09
N LYS A 37 6.38 -13.17 -18.35
CA LYS A 37 5.42 -13.75 -19.29
C LYS A 37 3.97 -13.74 -18.77
N PHE A 38 3.50 -12.57 -18.33
CA PHE A 38 2.13 -12.32 -17.84
C PHE A 38 1.73 -13.17 -16.61
N PRO A 39 2.45 -13.05 -15.49
CA PRO A 39 2.17 -13.83 -14.27
C PRO A 39 0.77 -13.60 -13.71
N GLN A 40 0.24 -12.37 -13.84
CA GLN A 40 -1.09 -11.99 -13.38
C GLN A 40 -2.22 -12.77 -14.09
N ILE A 41 -1.99 -13.27 -15.32
CA ILE A 41 -2.93 -14.15 -16.03
C ILE A 41 -2.62 -15.61 -15.72
N ARG A 42 -1.36 -16.01 -15.84
CA ARG A 42 -0.92 -17.41 -15.68
C ARG A 42 -1.20 -17.99 -14.30
N PHE A 43 -1.00 -17.19 -13.25
CA PHE A 43 -1.05 -17.64 -11.87
C PHE A 43 -2.35 -17.26 -11.16
N PHE A 44 -3.28 -16.57 -11.82
CA PHE A 44 -4.52 -16.09 -11.20
C PHE A 44 -5.32 -17.22 -10.53
N LYS A 45 -5.52 -18.33 -11.23
CA LYS A 45 -6.23 -19.51 -10.69
C LYS A 45 -5.52 -20.10 -9.47
N HIS A 46 -4.19 -20.14 -9.50
CA HIS A 46 -3.41 -20.65 -8.37
C HIS A 46 -3.50 -19.69 -7.18
N ALA A 47 -3.37 -18.38 -7.40
CA ALA A 47 -3.55 -17.37 -6.37
C ALA A 47 -4.92 -17.48 -5.70
N TRP A 48 -5.99 -17.69 -6.47
CA TRP A 48 -7.33 -17.93 -5.92
C TRP A 48 -7.37 -19.16 -5.01
N GLN A 49 -6.78 -20.28 -5.44
CA GLN A 49 -6.71 -21.50 -4.62
C GLN A 49 -5.94 -21.27 -3.31
N VAL A 50 -4.84 -20.52 -3.36
CA VAL A 50 -4.04 -20.15 -2.18
C VAL A 50 -4.87 -19.35 -1.18
N VAL A 51 -5.57 -18.31 -1.63
CA VAL A 51 -6.37 -17.46 -0.71
C VAL A 51 -7.63 -18.15 -0.19
N THR A 52 -8.14 -19.18 -0.88
CA THR A 52 -9.22 -20.04 -0.37
C THR A 52 -8.75 -21.07 0.67
N GLY A 53 -7.48 -21.05 1.04
CA GLY A 53 -6.91 -21.94 2.07
C GLY A 53 -6.64 -23.36 1.60
N LYS A 54 -6.77 -23.65 0.29
CA LYS A 54 -6.48 -24.99 -0.26
C LYS A 54 -5.05 -25.45 0.01
N PHE A 55 -4.13 -24.50 0.18
CA PHE A 55 -2.71 -24.75 0.42
C PHE A 55 -2.26 -24.39 1.84
N ASP A 56 -3.15 -23.90 2.71
CA ASP A 56 -2.80 -23.58 4.09
C ASP A 56 -2.50 -24.88 4.86
N LYS A 57 -1.35 -24.95 5.54
CA LYS A 57 -1.03 -26.01 6.50
C LYS A 57 -0.68 -25.41 7.86
N GLU A 58 -1.11 -26.05 8.94
CA GLU A 58 -0.80 -25.60 10.31
C GLU A 58 0.71 -25.60 10.61
N SER A 59 1.49 -26.40 9.90
CA SER A 59 2.94 -26.46 10.04
C SER A 59 3.70 -25.37 9.27
N ASP A 60 3.00 -24.59 8.43
CA ASP A 60 3.68 -23.63 7.56
C ASP A 60 4.21 -22.42 8.36
N PRO A 61 5.47 -21.99 8.13
CA PRO A 61 6.06 -20.91 8.88
C PRO A 61 5.50 -19.54 8.45
N GLY A 62 4.82 -18.87 9.37
CA GLY A 62 4.30 -17.51 9.22
C GLY A 62 3.37 -17.11 10.36
N ASP A 63 3.04 -15.82 10.43
CA ASP A 63 2.23 -15.28 11.53
C ASP A 63 0.72 -15.39 11.28
N THR A 64 0.30 -15.52 10.01
CA THR A 64 -1.10 -15.51 9.60
C THR A 64 -1.33 -16.43 8.40
N THR A 65 -2.56 -16.93 8.22
CA THR A 65 -2.95 -17.69 7.01
C THR A 65 -2.90 -16.84 5.74
N HIS A 66 -2.89 -17.47 4.57
CA HIS A 66 -2.86 -16.75 3.30
C HIS A 66 -4.06 -15.80 3.13
N PHE A 67 -5.26 -16.21 3.56
CA PHE A 67 -6.44 -15.36 3.52
C PHE A 67 -6.31 -14.14 4.44
N ARG A 68 -5.85 -14.34 5.68
CA ARG A 68 -5.65 -13.24 6.64
C ARG A 68 -4.62 -12.23 6.13
N ALA A 69 -3.51 -12.71 5.56
CA ALA A 69 -2.50 -11.85 4.95
C ALA A 69 -3.09 -11.00 3.80
N LEU A 70 -3.95 -11.59 2.95
CA LEU A 70 -4.66 -10.86 1.90
C LEU A 70 -5.60 -9.81 2.49
N THR A 71 -6.42 -10.16 3.49
CA THR A 71 -7.37 -9.22 4.09
C THR A 71 -6.68 -8.05 4.77
N THR A 72 -5.52 -8.28 5.41
CA THR A 72 -4.71 -7.23 6.02
C THR A 72 -4.08 -6.32 4.96
N ALA A 73 -3.62 -6.87 3.83
CA ALA A 73 -3.13 -6.05 2.72
C ALA A 73 -4.26 -5.24 2.05
N LEU A 74 -5.45 -5.84 1.91
CA LEU A 74 -6.62 -5.18 1.33
C LEU A 74 -7.16 -4.07 2.24
N SER A 75 -7.21 -4.27 3.56
CA SER A 75 -7.67 -3.24 4.49
C SER A 75 -6.79 -1.99 4.47
N GLY A 76 -5.49 -2.13 4.24
CA GLY A 76 -4.57 -1.00 4.09
C GLY A 76 -4.61 -0.30 2.72
N THR A 77 -5.18 -0.94 1.69
CA THR A 77 -5.19 -0.43 0.31
C THR A 77 -6.56 0.04 -0.17
N VAL A 78 -7.63 -0.42 0.47
CA VAL A 78 -9.00 0.04 0.22
C VAL A 78 -9.33 1.11 1.26
N GLY A 79 -9.56 2.33 0.80
CA GLY A 79 -9.90 3.44 1.68
C GLY A 79 -10.69 4.54 1.00
N THR A 80 -10.73 5.70 1.66
CA THR A 80 -11.43 6.89 1.13
C THR A 80 -10.95 7.26 -0.27
N GLY A 81 -9.67 7.07 -0.58
CA GLY A 81 -9.08 7.30 -1.90
C GLY A 81 -9.71 6.49 -3.03
N ASN A 82 -10.22 5.27 -2.77
CA ASN A 82 -10.92 4.48 -3.79
C ASN A 82 -12.30 5.04 -4.13
N ILE A 83 -12.90 5.83 -3.24
CA ILE A 83 -14.21 6.44 -3.42
C ILE A 83 -14.04 7.87 -3.94
N SER A 84 -13.45 8.74 -3.13
CA SER A 84 -13.29 10.16 -3.45
C SER A 84 -12.21 10.38 -4.50
N GLY A 85 -11.11 9.64 -4.46
CA GLY A 85 -10.03 9.76 -5.44
C GLY A 85 -10.44 9.30 -6.84
N VAL A 86 -11.24 8.23 -6.94
CA VAL A 86 -11.79 7.79 -8.24
C VAL A 86 -12.78 8.82 -8.79
N ALA A 87 -13.68 9.32 -7.94
CA ALA A 87 -14.60 10.39 -8.34
C ALA A 87 -13.86 11.65 -8.80
N PHE A 88 -12.83 12.07 -8.07
CA PHE A 88 -12.01 13.24 -8.40
C PHE A 88 -11.23 13.05 -9.71
N ALA A 89 -10.65 11.87 -9.94
CA ALA A 89 -9.94 11.57 -11.16
C ALA A 89 -10.86 11.53 -12.39
N ILE A 90 -12.10 11.02 -12.25
CA ILE A 90 -13.11 11.07 -13.33
C ILE A 90 -13.58 12.50 -13.55
N PHE A 91 -13.77 13.28 -12.49
CA PHE A 91 -14.17 14.68 -12.59
C PHE A 91 -13.14 15.52 -13.35
N LEU A 92 -11.85 15.34 -13.06
CA LEU A 92 -10.76 16.08 -13.73
C LEU A 92 -10.36 15.50 -15.09
N GLY A 93 -10.20 14.18 -15.18
CA GLY A 93 -9.66 13.49 -16.37
C GLY A 93 -10.72 12.95 -17.32
N GLY A 94 -12.00 13.09 -16.98
CA GLY A 94 -13.11 12.52 -17.72
C GLY A 94 -13.21 10.98 -17.59
N PRO A 95 -14.15 10.35 -18.32
CA PRO A 95 -14.41 8.92 -18.21
C PRO A 95 -13.22 8.03 -18.62
N ALA A 96 -12.29 8.55 -19.44
CA ALA A 96 -11.08 7.84 -19.84
C ALA A 96 -10.13 7.55 -18.66
N ALA A 97 -10.24 8.29 -17.55
CA ALA A 97 -9.47 8.01 -16.33
C ALA A 97 -9.69 6.59 -15.82
N LEU A 98 -10.92 6.05 -15.95
CA LEU A 98 -11.26 4.70 -15.51
C LEU A 98 -10.47 3.63 -16.28
N PHE A 99 -10.32 3.79 -17.60
CA PHE A 99 -9.51 2.89 -18.42
C PHE A 99 -8.05 2.86 -17.93
N TRP A 100 -7.47 4.04 -17.69
CA TRP A 100 -6.09 4.13 -17.20
C TRP A 100 -5.90 3.60 -15.78
N MET A 101 -6.91 3.69 -14.92
CA MET A 101 -6.89 3.03 -13.62
C MET A 101 -6.79 1.51 -13.76
N TRP A 102 -7.55 0.90 -14.68
CA TRP A 102 -7.45 -0.54 -14.94
C TRP A 102 -6.10 -0.95 -15.53
N VAL A 103 -5.55 -0.16 -16.45
CA VAL A 103 -4.19 -0.39 -16.99
C VAL A 103 -3.16 -0.34 -15.87
N THR A 104 -3.24 0.67 -15.00
CA THR A 104 -2.35 0.84 -13.85
C THR A 104 -2.48 -0.33 -12.87
N ALA A 105 -3.70 -0.77 -12.56
CA ALA A 105 -3.94 -1.93 -11.72
C ALA A 105 -3.37 -3.21 -12.34
N PHE A 106 -3.58 -3.42 -13.64
CA PHE A 106 -3.10 -4.61 -14.36
C PHE A 106 -1.57 -4.71 -14.36
N LEU A 107 -0.87 -3.62 -14.66
CA LEU A 107 0.60 -3.58 -14.63
C LEU A 107 1.15 -3.59 -13.20
N GLY A 108 0.46 -2.92 -12.29
CA GLY A 108 0.78 -2.85 -10.86
C GLY A 108 0.70 -4.19 -10.16
N MET A 109 -0.22 -5.09 -10.54
CA MET A 109 -0.28 -6.45 -10.01
C MET A 109 1.05 -7.18 -10.16
N THR A 110 1.73 -7.03 -11.29
CA THR A 110 3.02 -7.69 -11.52
C THR A 110 4.13 -7.05 -10.70
N THR A 111 4.18 -5.72 -10.62
CA THR A 111 5.14 -5.02 -9.75
C THR A 111 4.97 -5.46 -8.30
N LYS A 112 3.73 -5.54 -7.82
CA LYS A 112 3.44 -5.99 -6.46
C LYS A 112 3.82 -7.45 -6.24
N PHE A 113 3.56 -8.31 -7.22
CA PHE A 113 3.99 -9.71 -7.18
C PHE A 113 5.52 -9.83 -6.99
N VAL A 114 6.32 -9.06 -7.72
CA VAL A 114 7.78 -9.06 -7.57
C VAL A 114 8.20 -8.53 -6.19
N GLU A 115 7.62 -7.41 -5.75
CA GLU A 115 7.93 -6.78 -4.45
C GLU A 115 7.64 -7.74 -3.28
N VAL A 116 6.46 -8.38 -3.29
CA VAL A 116 6.06 -9.33 -2.25
C VAL A 116 6.91 -10.59 -2.29
N THR A 117 7.23 -11.10 -3.49
CA THR A 117 8.12 -12.27 -3.64
C THR A 117 9.51 -12.01 -3.05
N LEU A 118 10.10 -10.84 -3.33
CA LEU A 118 11.38 -10.45 -2.76
C LEU A 118 11.27 -10.26 -1.24
N SER A 119 10.21 -9.61 -0.77
CA SER A 119 9.96 -9.41 0.66
C SER A 119 9.84 -10.74 1.40
N HIS A 120 9.19 -11.74 0.81
CA HIS A 120 9.09 -13.08 1.39
C HIS A 120 10.41 -13.85 1.34
N LYS A 121 11.24 -13.64 0.31
CA LYS A 121 12.56 -14.30 0.19
C LYS A 121 13.58 -13.77 1.20
N TYR A 122 13.54 -12.47 1.52
CA TYR A 122 14.52 -11.82 2.41
C TYR A 122 13.95 -11.42 3.79
N ARG A 123 12.75 -11.91 4.15
CA ARG A 123 12.15 -11.71 5.47
C ARG A 123 13.03 -12.28 6.59
N VAL A 124 12.84 -11.75 7.78
CA VAL A 124 13.63 -12.06 8.97
C VAL A 124 12.68 -12.50 10.08
N LYS A 125 13.14 -13.41 10.93
CA LYS A 125 12.45 -13.73 12.17
C LYS A 125 12.97 -12.78 13.26
N THR A 126 12.07 -12.05 13.89
CA THR A 126 12.38 -11.14 15.00
C THR A 126 12.56 -11.91 16.31
N GLU A 127 13.05 -11.22 17.35
CA GLU A 127 13.32 -11.84 18.66
C GLU A 127 12.06 -12.39 19.35
N ASP A 128 10.91 -11.75 19.11
CA ASP A 128 9.59 -12.20 19.57
C ASP A 128 9.00 -13.37 18.74
N GLY A 129 9.73 -13.81 17.71
CA GLY A 129 9.36 -14.93 16.86
C GLY A 129 8.46 -14.59 15.68
N THR A 130 8.06 -13.32 15.51
CA THR A 130 7.27 -12.86 14.36
C THR A 130 8.12 -12.70 13.09
N MET A 131 7.47 -12.53 11.94
CA MET A 131 8.14 -12.39 10.65
C MET A 131 8.10 -10.94 10.18
N ALA A 132 9.27 -10.31 10.08
CA ALA A 132 9.40 -8.97 9.52
C ALA A 132 9.96 -9.03 8.09
N GLY A 133 9.27 -8.38 7.15
CA GLY A 133 9.63 -8.34 5.74
C GLY A 133 9.32 -6.99 5.11
N GLY A 134 9.76 -6.80 3.87
CA GLY A 134 9.50 -5.58 3.10
C GLY A 134 10.73 -5.09 2.32
N PRO A 135 10.58 -3.97 1.58
CA PRO A 135 11.64 -3.45 0.73
C PRO A 135 12.95 -3.12 1.42
N MET A 136 12.88 -2.58 2.62
CA MET A 136 14.06 -2.28 3.43
C MET A 136 14.95 -3.50 3.67
N TYR A 137 14.36 -4.70 3.83
CA TYR A 137 15.12 -5.91 4.09
C TYR A 137 15.88 -6.41 2.87
N TYR A 138 15.28 -6.38 1.67
CA TYR A 138 16.02 -6.79 0.47
C TYR A 138 17.00 -5.71 -0.01
N MET A 139 16.74 -4.43 0.27
CA MET A 139 17.70 -3.35 0.01
C MET A 139 18.96 -3.50 0.88
N ASP A 140 18.79 -3.85 2.16
CA ASP A 140 19.92 -4.15 3.04
C ASP A 140 20.60 -5.47 2.65
N ARG A 141 19.85 -6.58 2.61
CA ARG A 141 20.44 -7.93 2.55
C ARG A 141 20.84 -8.40 1.15
N ARG A 142 20.16 -7.91 0.10
CA ARG A 142 20.44 -8.34 -1.28
C ARG A 142 21.23 -7.32 -2.07
N LEU A 143 20.92 -6.04 -1.91
CA LEU A 143 21.62 -4.95 -2.59
C LEU A 143 22.83 -4.44 -1.80
N ASN A 144 22.97 -4.79 -0.51
CA ASN A 144 23.99 -4.24 0.39
C ASN A 144 23.93 -2.70 0.49
N MET A 145 22.74 -2.13 0.31
CA MET A 145 22.49 -0.68 0.30
C MET A 145 21.76 -0.25 1.57
N LYS A 146 22.44 -0.33 2.71
CA LYS A 146 21.88 0.06 4.03
C LYS A 146 21.30 1.46 4.06
N TRP A 147 21.97 2.42 3.42
CA TRP A 147 21.49 3.80 3.36
C TRP A 147 20.13 3.91 2.66
N LEU A 148 19.90 3.11 1.62
CA LEU A 148 18.64 3.08 0.88
C LEU A 148 17.53 2.40 1.69
N ALA A 149 17.87 1.31 2.40
CA ALA A 149 16.95 0.65 3.31
C ALA A 149 16.45 1.60 4.42
N VAL A 150 17.36 2.37 5.03
CA VAL A 150 17.03 3.37 6.06
C VAL A 150 16.19 4.49 5.47
N ALA A 151 16.57 5.04 4.30
CA ALA A 151 15.80 6.07 3.62
C ALA A 151 14.37 5.60 3.29
N PHE A 152 14.23 4.38 2.79
CA PHE A 152 12.93 3.77 2.49
C PHE A 152 12.09 3.58 3.75
N ALA A 153 12.69 3.10 4.85
CA ALA A 153 11.98 2.90 6.11
C ALA A 153 11.45 4.23 6.67
N ILE A 154 12.28 5.29 6.68
CA ILE A 154 11.86 6.63 7.11
C ILE A 154 10.73 7.15 6.22
N ALA A 155 10.88 7.06 4.89
CA ALA A 155 9.86 7.48 3.95
C ALA A 155 8.54 6.72 4.15
N THR A 156 8.60 5.42 4.44
CA THR A 156 7.42 4.58 4.71
C THR A 156 6.70 5.03 5.98
N VAL A 157 7.44 5.31 7.06
CA VAL A 157 6.86 5.83 8.31
C VAL A 157 6.17 7.17 8.08
N VAL A 158 6.85 8.12 7.42
CA VAL A 158 6.25 9.43 7.09
C VAL A 158 5.01 9.26 6.20
N SER A 159 5.10 8.41 5.17
CA SER A 159 3.99 8.12 4.25
C SER A 159 2.79 7.49 4.96
N SER A 160 2.99 6.67 6.00
CA SER A 160 1.89 6.06 6.75
C SER A 160 0.98 7.09 7.44
N PHE A 161 1.52 8.22 7.89
CA PHE A 161 0.70 9.32 8.42
C PHE A 161 -0.04 10.05 7.30
N GLY A 162 0.64 10.27 6.17
CA GLY A 162 0.11 11.03 5.04
C GLY A 162 -0.94 10.30 4.22
N THR A 163 -0.76 9.02 3.91
CA THR A 163 -1.70 8.24 3.08
C THR A 163 -2.56 7.28 3.90
N GLY A 164 -2.04 6.78 5.01
CA GLY A 164 -2.68 5.75 5.83
C GLY A 164 -3.59 6.28 6.94
N ASN A 165 -3.42 7.52 7.40
CA ASN A 165 -4.10 8.01 8.60
C ASN A 165 -4.86 9.34 8.40
N LEU A 166 -4.15 10.46 8.22
CA LEU A 166 -4.74 11.78 8.37
C LEU A 166 -5.83 12.08 7.32
N PRO A 167 -5.63 11.86 6.00
CA PRO A 167 -6.69 12.10 5.02
C PRO A 167 -7.84 11.09 5.10
N GLN A 168 -7.57 9.87 5.58
CA GLN A 168 -8.62 8.85 5.72
C GLN A 168 -9.59 9.21 6.84
N SER A 169 -9.05 9.50 8.03
CA SER A 169 -9.86 9.93 9.19
C SER A 169 -10.59 11.24 8.91
N ASN A 170 -9.92 12.21 8.28
CA ASN A 170 -10.54 13.48 7.91
C ASN A 170 -11.66 13.31 6.87
N GLY A 171 -11.45 12.49 5.83
CA GLY A 171 -12.48 12.22 4.82
C GLY A 171 -13.72 11.53 5.39
N ILE A 172 -13.54 10.60 6.34
CA ILE A 172 -14.65 9.96 7.06
C ILE A 172 -15.40 11.01 7.90
N ALA A 173 -14.69 11.81 8.68
CA ALA A 173 -15.28 12.83 9.55
C ALA A 173 -16.10 13.86 8.75
N GLN A 174 -15.57 14.37 7.64
CA GLN A 174 -16.27 15.31 6.76
C GLN A 174 -17.51 14.67 6.11
N SER A 175 -17.42 13.41 5.70
CA SER A 175 -18.56 12.69 5.10
C SER A 175 -19.70 12.50 6.11
N ILE A 176 -19.36 12.18 7.36
CA ILE A 176 -20.34 12.01 8.44
C ILE A 176 -20.94 13.36 8.84
N GLU A 177 -20.13 14.41 8.93
CA GLU A 177 -20.62 15.77 9.18
C GLU A 177 -21.61 16.21 8.09
N ALA A 178 -21.25 16.06 6.82
CA ALA A 178 -22.10 16.47 5.70
C ALA A 178 -23.41 15.66 5.60
N THR A 179 -23.40 14.39 5.98
CA THR A 179 -24.56 13.50 5.84
C THR A 179 -25.45 13.49 7.07
N PHE A 180 -24.86 13.56 8.26
CA PHE A 180 -25.55 13.34 9.54
C PHE A 180 -25.42 14.50 10.52
N GLY A 181 -24.57 15.50 10.24
CA GLY A 181 -24.41 16.69 11.09
C GLY A 181 -23.57 16.48 12.36
N PHE A 182 -22.86 15.35 12.50
CA PHE A 182 -21.98 15.14 13.65
C PHE A 182 -20.66 15.91 13.50
N GLU A 183 -20.23 16.56 14.57
CA GLU A 183 -18.97 17.32 14.56
C GLU A 183 -17.74 16.42 14.35
N PRO A 184 -16.76 16.84 13.53
CA PRO A 184 -15.59 16.03 13.18
C PRO A 184 -14.77 15.50 14.36
N TRP A 185 -14.67 16.26 15.45
CA TRP A 185 -13.88 15.84 16.62
C TRP A 185 -14.51 14.64 17.35
N MET A 186 -15.85 14.55 17.37
CA MET A 186 -16.56 13.40 17.94
C MET A 186 -16.30 12.14 17.11
N VAL A 187 -16.43 12.26 15.79
CA VAL A 187 -16.15 11.17 14.85
C VAL A 187 -14.70 10.70 14.98
N GLY A 188 -13.75 11.63 15.01
CA GLY A 188 -12.33 11.33 15.18
C GLY A 188 -12.04 10.63 16.51
N SER A 189 -12.70 11.04 17.60
CA SER A 189 -12.54 10.42 18.92
C SER A 189 -13.03 8.96 18.93
N VAL A 190 -14.21 8.71 18.35
CA VAL A 190 -14.76 7.34 18.23
C VAL A 190 -13.85 6.47 17.36
N LEU A 191 -13.42 6.98 16.20
CA LEU A 191 -12.48 6.26 15.32
C LEU A 191 -11.16 5.96 16.03
N GLY A 192 -10.63 6.90 16.82
CA GLY A 192 -9.40 6.71 17.60
C GLY A 192 -9.52 5.59 18.64
N ILE A 193 -10.64 5.53 19.36
CA ILE A 193 -10.90 4.46 20.33
C ILE A 193 -11.00 3.10 19.62
N LEU A 194 -11.77 3.01 18.53
CA LEU A 194 -11.91 1.76 17.77
C LEU A 194 -10.56 1.30 17.20
N LEU A 195 -9.77 2.22 16.67
CA LEU A 195 -8.44 1.92 16.14
C LEU A 195 -7.49 1.44 17.24
N ALA A 196 -7.52 2.06 18.42
CA ALA A 196 -6.70 1.64 19.55
C ALA A 196 -7.03 0.20 19.99
N LEU A 197 -8.31 -0.17 20.05
CA LEU A 197 -8.73 -1.53 20.38
C LEU A 197 -8.18 -2.57 19.39
N VAL A 198 -8.12 -2.24 18.10
CA VAL A 198 -7.62 -3.15 17.06
C VAL A 198 -6.09 -3.24 17.09
N ILE A 199 -5.39 -2.10 17.13
CA ILE A 199 -3.91 -2.08 17.08
C ILE A 199 -3.30 -2.74 18.32
N LEU A 200 -3.89 -2.54 19.50
CA LEU A 200 -3.42 -3.17 20.74
C LEU A 200 -3.57 -4.71 20.71
N GLY A 201 -4.44 -5.25 19.86
CA GLY A 201 -4.59 -6.69 19.65
C GLY A 201 -3.48 -7.33 18.81
N GLY A 202 -2.68 -6.54 18.09
CA GLY A 202 -1.61 -7.03 17.20
C GLY A 202 -2.11 -7.50 15.83
N ILE A 203 -1.20 -8.09 15.04
CA ILE A 203 -1.42 -8.49 13.63
C ILE A 203 -2.10 -9.88 13.46
N GLN A 204 -2.28 -10.62 14.56
CA GLN A 204 -2.64 -12.05 14.56
C GLN A 204 -4.12 -12.34 14.24
#